data_AF-A0A2E7QC51-F1
#
_entry.id   AF-A0A2E7QC51-F1
#
_cell.length_a   1.000
_cell.length_b   1.000
_cell.length_c   1.000
_cell.angle_alpha   90.00
_cell.angle_beta   90.00
_cell.angle_gamma   90.00
#
_symmetry.space_group_name_H-M   'P 1'
#
loop_
_entity.id
_entity.type
_entity.pdbx_description
1 polymer ?
#
loop_
_entity_poly.entity_id
_entity_poly.type
_entity_poly.pdbx_seq_one_letter_code
_entity_poly.pdbx_strand_id
1 'polypeptide(L)'
;MQKKVQQRNQEFNRITAYTDRVFQVALQKALSEVAKKNNYILVLRRHPNVLVRADFLDITPSVLKALNKKMPSYNIPTDIEQAIKTQNKKAAANKPTGGTPKFGK
;
A
#
# COMPACT_ATOMS: atom_id res chain seq x y z
N MET A 1 -31.97 -11.53 -13.94
CA MET A 1 -31.01 -11.82 -12.83
C MET A 1 -29.58 -11.33 -13.08
N GLN A 2 -29.09 -11.32 -14.33
CA GLN A 2 -27.70 -10.95 -14.66
C GLN A 2 -27.29 -9.54 -14.23
N LYS A 3 -28.18 -8.53 -14.36
CA LYS A 3 -27.85 -7.14 -13.96
C LYS A 3 -27.49 -6.98 -12.48
N LYS A 4 -28.19 -7.68 -11.57
CA LYS A 4 -27.90 -7.62 -10.13
C LYS A 4 -26.55 -8.28 -9.79
N VAL A 5 -26.22 -9.39 -10.46
CA VAL A 5 -24.94 -10.07 -10.28
C VAL A 5 -23.78 -9.20 -10.78
N GLN A 6 -23.96 -8.54 -11.93
CA GLN A 6 -22.96 -7.61 -12.47
C GLN A 6 -22.74 -6.40 -11.55
N GLN A 7 -23.81 -5.82 -11.01
CA GLN A 7 -23.71 -4.69 -10.06
C GLN A 7 -22.94 -5.09 -8.80
N ARG A 8 -23.29 -6.23 -8.18
CA ARG A 8 -22.56 -6.73 -7.00
C ARG A 8 -21.10 -7.05 -7.30
N ASN A 9 -20.80 -7.57 -8.49
CA ASN A 9 -19.42 -7.84 -8.89
C ASN A 9 -18.61 -6.55 -9.07
N GLN A 10 -19.22 -5.50 -9.64
CA GLN A 10 -18.61 -4.18 -9.75
C GLN A 10 -18.37 -3.55 -8.37
N GLU A 11 -19.33 -3.64 -7.46
CA GLU A 11 -19.19 -3.18 -6.08
C GLU A 11 -18.05 -3.92 -5.36
N PHE A 12 -18.02 -5.25 -5.47
CA PHE A 12 -16.95 -6.07 -4.91
C PHE A 12 -15.58 -5.66 -5.43
N ASN A 13 -15.43 -5.51 -6.75
CA ASN A 13 -14.17 -5.09 -7.36
C ASN A 13 -13.72 -3.71 -6.89
N ARG A 14 -14.65 -2.77 -6.68
CA ARG A 14 -14.36 -1.44 -6.12
C ARG A 14 -13.87 -1.53 -4.67
N ILE A 15 -14.51 -2.36 -3.85
CA ILE A 15 -14.11 -2.59 -2.45
C ILE A 15 -12.71 -3.18 -2.38
N THR A 16 -12.44 -4.23 -3.17
CA THR A 16 -11.14 -4.89 -3.23
C THR A 16 -10.05 -3.92 -3.65
N ALA A 17 -10.25 -3.20 -4.76
CA ALA A 17 -9.27 -2.22 -5.25
C ALA A 17 -8.98 -1.10 -4.24
N TYR A 18 -10.01 -0.64 -3.52
CA TYR A 18 -9.85 0.37 -2.47
C TYR A 18 -9.08 -0.17 -1.28
N THR A 19 -9.44 -1.36 -0.80
CA THR A 19 -8.81 -2.02 0.35
C THR A 19 -7.35 -2.34 0.05
N ASP A 20 -7.06 -2.84 -1.15
CA ASP A 20 -5.69 -3.10 -1.61
C ASP A 20 -4.84 -1.82 -1.55
N ARG A 21 -5.36 -0.69 -2.02
CA ARG A 21 -4.61 0.59 -1.96
C ARG A 21 -4.32 1.01 -0.52
N VAL A 22 -5.30 0.92 0.36
CA VAL A 22 -5.13 1.26 1.78
C VAL A 22 -4.06 0.38 2.41
N PHE A 23 -4.15 -0.93 2.16
CA PHE A 23 -3.20 -1.91 2.64
C PHE A 23 -1.79 -1.62 2.11
N GLN A 24 -1.63 -1.34 0.81
CA GLN A 24 -0.33 -1.01 0.22
C GLN A 24 0.29 0.25 0.84
N VAL A 25 -0.50 1.28 1.13
CA VAL A 25 -0.01 2.49 1.82
C VAL A 25 0.46 2.18 3.24
N ALA A 26 -0.30 1.37 3.99
CA ALA A 26 0.08 0.96 5.34
C ALA A 26 1.35 0.09 5.32
N LEU A 27 1.44 -0.85 4.38
CA LEU A 27 2.60 -1.70 4.16
C LEU A 27 3.84 -0.88 3.81
N GLN A 28 3.73 0.09 2.89
CA GLN A 28 4.85 0.94 2.51
C GLN A 28 5.35 1.79 3.69
N LYS A 29 4.45 2.28 4.53
CA LYS A 29 4.83 2.97 5.78
C LYS A 29 5.55 2.04 6.75
N ALA A 30 5.07 0.81 6.93
CA ALA A 30 5.72 -0.18 7.79
C ALA A 30 7.11 -0.56 7.25
N LEU A 31 7.23 -0.82 5.95
CA LEU A 31 8.49 -1.11 5.25
C LEU A 31 9.49 0.04 5.41
N SER A 32 9.06 1.29 5.18
CA SER A 32 9.93 2.45 5.30
C SER A 32 10.47 2.65 6.71
N GLU A 33 9.67 2.33 7.75
CA GLU A 33 10.10 2.43 9.13
C GLU A 33 11.12 1.35 9.49
N VAL A 34 10.86 0.09 9.11
CA VAL A 34 11.78 -1.02 9.33
C VAL A 34 13.09 -0.79 8.58
N ALA A 35 13.02 -0.33 7.32
CA ALA A 35 14.19 -0.01 6.52
C ALA A 35 15.04 1.09 7.17
N LYS A 36 14.42 2.19 7.61
CA LYS A 36 15.13 3.27 8.30
C LYS A 36 15.73 2.82 9.63
N LYS A 37 14.99 2.06 10.43
CA LYS A 37 15.44 1.58 11.75
C LYS A 37 16.67 0.69 11.65
N ASN A 38 16.75 -0.13 10.61
CA ASN A 38 17.82 -1.10 10.41
C ASN A 38 18.86 -0.67 9.36
N ASN A 39 18.78 0.58 8.87
CA ASN A 39 19.66 1.13 7.83
C ASN A 39 19.73 0.29 6.53
N TYR A 40 18.61 -0.31 6.13
CA TYR A 40 18.55 -1.03 4.86
C TYR A 40 18.48 -0.03 3.70
N ILE A 41 19.48 -0.08 2.82
CA ILE A 41 19.55 0.76 1.62
C ILE A 41 18.66 0.19 0.50
N LEU A 42 18.53 -1.14 0.44
CA LEU A 42 17.76 -1.85 -0.58
C LEU A 42 16.89 -2.93 0.07
N VAL A 43 15.59 -2.90 -0.25
CA VAL A 43 14.63 -3.93 0.13
C VAL A 43 14.09 -4.57 -1.15
N LEU A 44 14.34 -5.86 -1.32
CA LEU A 44 13.90 -6.61 -2.48
C LEU A 44 12.58 -7.30 -2.20
N ARG A 45 11.66 -7.25 -3.17
CA ARG A 45 10.42 -8.03 -3.10
C ARG A 45 10.77 -9.49 -3.30
N ARG A 46 10.22 -10.36 -2.44
CA ARG A 46 10.36 -11.81 -2.59
C ARG A 46 9.76 -12.23 -3.93
N HIS A 47 10.59 -12.74 -4.83
CA HIS A 47 10.16 -13.36 -6.07
C HIS A 47 10.11 -14.87 -5.88
N PRO A 48 9.09 -15.59 -6.37
CA PRO A 48 8.99 -17.04 -6.23
C PRO A 48 10.16 -17.83 -6.85
N ASN A 49 10.90 -17.21 -7.76
CA ASN A 49 12.07 -17.81 -8.42
C ASN A 49 13.36 -17.74 -7.57
N VAL A 50 13.32 -17.11 -6.39
CA VAL A 50 14.47 -17.09 -5.47
C VAL A 50 14.37 -18.32 -4.56
N LEU A 51 15.14 -19.35 -4.91
CA LEU A 51 15.09 -20.67 -4.26
C LEU A 51 15.88 -20.77 -2.96
N VAL A 52 16.90 -19.92 -2.77
CA VAL A 52 17.77 -19.92 -1.58
C VAL A 52 17.82 -18.52 -0.99
N ARG A 53 17.54 -18.41 0.31
CA ARG A 53 17.56 -17.15 1.07
C ARG A 53 18.24 -17.39 2.40
N ALA A 54 19.04 -16.41 2.84
CA ALA A 54 19.51 -16.37 4.20
C ALA A 54 18.43 -15.78 5.12
N ASP A 55 18.09 -16.49 6.20
CA ASP A 55 16.99 -16.09 7.09
C ASP A 55 17.21 -14.75 7.78
N PHE A 56 18.47 -14.36 8.02
CA PHE A 56 18.80 -13.06 8.60
C PHE A 56 18.47 -11.87 7.68
N LEU A 57 18.28 -12.10 6.37
CA LEU A 57 17.83 -11.08 5.41
C LEU A 57 16.31 -11.01 5.32
N ASP A 58 15.58 -11.90 6.02
CA ASP A 58 14.13 -11.85 6.04
C ASP A 58 13.60 -10.80 7.00
N ILE A 59 13.23 -9.66 6.42
CA ILE A 59 12.62 -8.59 7.19
C ILE A 59 11.10 -8.77 7.36
N THR A 60 10.50 -9.81 6.75
CA THR A 60 9.04 -10.04 6.77
C THR A 60 8.47 -10.07 8.19
N PRO A 61 9.05 -10.78 9.17
CA PRO A 61 8.53 -10.79 10.54
C PRO A 61 8.53 -9.40 11.19
N SER A 62 9.61 -8.64 10.97
CA SER A 62 9.76 -7.27 11.48
C SER A 62 8.72 -6.32 10.86
N VAL A 63 8.48 -6.45 9.55
CA VAL A 63 7.49 -5.65 8.82
C VAL A 63 6.07 -6.00 9.26
N LEU A 64 5.75 -7.30 9.42
CA LEU A 64 4.45 -7.74 9.92
C LEU A 64 4.18 -7.21 11.33
N LYS A 65 5.18 -7.23 12.21
CA LYS A 65 5.06 -6.66 13.56
C LYS A 65 4.79 -5.14 13.52
N ALA A 66 5.50 -4.41 12.66
CA ALA A 66 5.29 -2.98 12.48
C ALA A 66 3.91 -2.66 11.86
N LEU A 67 3.45 -3.50 10.93
CA LEU A 67 2.15 -3.36 10.28
C LEU A 67 1.01 -3.60 11.27
N ASN A 68 1.05 -4.72 12.01
CA ASN A 68 0.04 -5.05 13.01
C ASN A 68 -0.06 -4.01 14.12
N LYS A 69 1.06 -3.39 14.51
CA LYS A 69 1.07 -2.27 15.47
C LYS A 69 0.32 -1.05 14.95
N LYS A 70 0.42 -0.75 13.65
CA LYS A 70 -0.18 0.45 13.04
C LYS A 70 -1.63 0.25 12.62
N MET A 71 -2.00 -0.97 12.26
CA MET A 71 -3.30 -1.27 11.68
C MET A 71 -3.82 -2.61 12.21
N PRO A 72 -4.13 -2.68 13.52
CA PRO A 72 -4.60 -3.92 14.15
C PRO A 72 -5.98 -4.35 13.65
N SER A 73 -6.78 -3.39 13.18
CA SER A 73 -8.08 -3.63 12.58
C SER A 73 -8.33 -2.64 11.44
N TYR A 74 -9.09 -3.06 10.44
CA TYR A 74 -9.53 -2.21 9.35
C TYR A 74 -11.01 -2.41 9.09
N ASN A 75 -11.79 -1.35 9.34
CA ASN A 75 -13.20 -1.32 9.00
C ASN A 75 -13.37 -0.81 7.57
N ILE A 76 -14.05 -1.61 6.75
CA ILE A 76 -14.44 -1.20 5.40
C ILE A 76 -15.51 -0.11 5.55
N PRO A 77 -15.30 1.10 4.97
CA PRO A 77 -16.29 2.16 5.01
C PRO A 77 -17.61 1.71 4.37
N THR A 78 -18.73 2.07 4.98
CA THR A 78 -20.08 1.81 4.44
C THR A 78 -20.34 2.55 3.13
N ASP A 79 -19.70 3.70 2.91
CA ASP A 79 -19.71 4.44 1.65
C ASP A 79 -18.32 4.45 1.00
N ILE A 80 -18.08 3.46 0.14
CA ILE A 80 -16.81 3.31 -0.59
C ILE A 80 -16.62 4.43 -1.61
N GLU A 81 -17.68 5.00 -2.18
CA GLU A 81 -17.57 6.05 -3.20
C GLU A 81 -17.04 7.36 -2.61
N GLN A 82 -17.53 7.74 -1.42
CA GLN A 82 -17.00 8.89 -0.68
C GLN A 82 -15.59 8.64 -0.15
N ALA A 83 -15.28 7.42 0.27
CA ALA A 83 -13.96 7.03 0.72
C ALA A 83 -12.92 7.12 -0.42
N ILE A 84 -13.27 6.67 -1.63
CA ILE A 84 -12.44 6.81 -2.83
C ILE A 84 -12.20 8.29 -3.18
N LYS A 85 -13.25 9.12 -3.17
CA LYS A 85 -13.12 10.58 -3.44
C LYS A 85 -12.19 11.27 -2.44
N THR A 86 -12.28 10.90 -1.16
CA THR A 86 -11.44 11.45 -0.09
C THR A 86 -9.97 11.01 -0.23
N GLN A 87 -9.73 9.75 -0.61
CA GLN A 87 -8.38 9.27 -0.89
C GLN A 87 -7.75 9.96 -2.10
N ASN A 88 -8.51 10.14 -3.18
CA ASN A 88 -8.01 10.81 -4.38
C ASN A 88 -7.67 12.27 -4.11
N LYS A 89 -8.45 12.97 -3.27
CA LYS A 89 -8.11 14.32 -2.80
C LYS A 89 -6.82 14.35 -1.97
N LYS A 90 -6.60 13.40 -1.06
CA LYS A 90 -5.36 13.29 -0.28
C LYS A 90 -4.15 12.94 -1.14
N ALA A 91 -4.32 12.10 -2.16
CA ALA A 91 -3.27 11.78 -3.13
C ALA A 91 -2.92 12.99 -4.03
N ALA A 92 -3.91 13.78 -4.45
CA ALA A 92 -3.70 15.00 -5.21
C ALA A 92 -3.00 16.10 -4.39
N ALA A 93 -3.28 16.20 -3.09
CA ALA A 93 -2.60 17.13 -2.19
C ALA A 93 -1.14 16.75 -1.87
N ASN A 94 -0.77 15.47 -2.01
CA ASN A 94 0.59 14.97 -1.81
C ASN A 94 1.38 14.81 -3.11
N LYS A 95 0.89 15.33 -4.25
CA LYS A 95 1.71 15.38 -5.47
C LYS A 95 2.87 16.33 -5.20
N PRO A 96 4.14 15.88 -5.23
CA PRO A 96 5.27 16.80 -5.13
C PRO A 96 5.12 17.78 -6.28
N THR A 97 5.03 19.06 -5.95
CA THR A 97 5.20 20.15 -6.91
C THR A 97 6.48 19.86 -7.67
N GLY A 98 6.34 19.45 -8.93
CA GLY A 98 7.45 19.14 -9.81
C GLY A 98 8.30 20.38 -9.94
N GLY A 99 9.39 20.44 -9.17
CA GLY A 99 10.50 21.33 -9.45
C GLY A 99 11.07 20.89 -10.79
N THR A 100 10.84 21.69 -11.81
CA THR A 100 11.59 21.59 -13.06
C THR A 100 13.08 21.69 -12.71
N PRO A 101 13.92 20.68 -13.04
CA PRO A 101 15.35 20.85 -12.90
C PRO A 101 15.78 21.95 -13.89
N LYS A 102 16.12 23.12 -13.36
CA LYS A 102 16.82 24.17 -14.11
C LYS A 102 18.24 23.65 -14.37
N PHE A 103 18.45 23.06 -15.55
CA PHE A 103 19.79 22.87 -16.07
C PHE A 103 20.34 24.25 -16.42
N GLY A 104 21.30 24.73 -15.62
CA GLY A 104 22.06 25.94 -15.90
C GLY A 104 22.84 25.77 -17.20
N LYS A 105 22.85 26.84 -18.01
CA LYS A 105 23.72 26.99 -19.18
C LYS A 105 25.17 27.16 -18.76
#